data_AF-A0A3R9TQH2-F1
#
_entry.id   AF-A0A3R9TQH2-F1
#
_cell.length_a   1.000
_cell.length_b   1.000
_cell.length_c   1.000
_cell.angle_alpha   90.00
_cell.angle_beta   90.00
_cell.angle_gamma   90.00
#
_symmetry.space_group_name_H-M   'P 1'
#
loop_
_entity.id
_entity.type
_entity.pdbx_description
1 polymer ?
#
loop_
_entity_poly.entity_id
_entity_poly.type
_entity_poly.pdbx_seq_one_letter_code
_entity_poly.pdbx_strand_id
1 'polypeptide(L)'
;TVDTSYVFKNVKDSLNVTPYVVLSGFNKKENGFDDSQRNIVGVAWDYKNISLYTEYVMSKNDPFVGGNGSSLAAGDDGKWNKLLNLMLIYSF
;
A
#
# COMPACT_ATOMS: atom_id res chain seq x y z
N THR A 1 1.17 4.48 11.89
CA THR A 1 0.37 4.29 10.66
C THR A 1 -0.93 5.03 10.79
N VAL A 2 -1.38 5.64 9.71
CA VAL A 2 -2.71 6.25 9.56
C VAL A 2 -3.41 5.52 8.42
N ASP A 3 -4.63 5.07 8.65
CA ASP A 3 -5.45 4.35 7.69
C ASP A 3 -6.82 5.03 7.61
N THR A 4 -7.28 5.30 6.39
CA THR A 4 -8.60 5.88 6.14
C THR A 4 -9.23 5.21 4.93
N SER A 5 -10.50 4.85 5.04
CA SER A 5 -11.27 4.26 3.95
C SER A 5 -12.74 4.68 4.03
N TYR A 6 -13.44 4.59 2.90
CA TYR A 6 -14.87 4.81 2.85
C TYR A 6 -15.52 3.85 1.86
N VAL A 7 -16.62 3.21 2.26
CA VAL A 7 -17.30 2.21 1.43
C VAL A 7 -18.50 2.84 0.73
N PHE A 8 -18.45 2.90 -0.60
CA PHE A 8 -19.62 3.14 -1.44
C PHE A 8 -20.30 1.80 -1.74
N LYS A 9 -21.47 1.58 -1.14
CA LYS A 9 -22.23 0.34 -1.33
C LYS A 9 -23.11 0.41 -2.57
N ASN A 10 -23.23 -0.71 -3.27
CA ASN A 10 -24.18 -0.89 -4.38
C ASN A 10 -24.06 0.20 -5.47
N VAL A 11 -22.84 0.60 -5.81
CA VAL A 11 -22.56 1.65 -6.82
C VAL A 11 -23.14 1.24 -8.19
N LYS A 12 -23.10 -0.06 -8.49
CA LYS A 12 -23.82 -0.69 -9.60
C LYS A 12 -24.15 -2.13 -9.22
N ASP A 13 -25.43 -2.46 -9.09
CA ASP A 13 -25.90 -3.76 -8.61
C ASP A 13 -25.26 -4.14 -7.24
N SER A 14 -24.58 -5.29 -7.17
CA SER A 14 -23.86 -5.77 -5.98
C SER A 14 -22.42 -5.27 -5.86
N LEU A 15 -22.00 -4.32 -6.71
CA LEU A 15 -20.63 -3.77 -6.67
C LEU A 15 -20.49 -2.77 -5.52
N ASN A 16 -19.55 -3.03 -4.62
CA ASN A 16 -19.06 -2.06 -3.66
C ASN A 16 -17.71 -1.52 -4.11
N VAL A 17 -17.49 -0.22 -3.87
CA VAL A 17 -16.24 0.47 -4.19
C VAL A 17 -15.73 1.11 -2.92
N THR A 18 -14.53 0.73 -2.51
CA THR A 18 -13.91 1.21 -1.28
C THR A 18 -12.57 1.88 -1.61
N PRO A 19 -12.54 3.20 -1.86
CA PRO A 19 -11.28 3.93 -1.86
C PRO A 19 -10.68 3.95 -0.44
N TYR A 20 -9.36 3.83 -0.38
CA TYR A 20 -8.60 3.90 0.87
C TYR A 20 -7.22 4.51 0.67
N VAL A 21 -6.69 5.04 1.77
CA VAL A 21 -5.33 5.57 1.87
C VAL A 21 -4.70 5.04 3.15
N VAL A 22 -3.48 4.51 3.01
CA VAL A 22 -2.67 4.05 4.14
C VAL A 22 -1.35 4.80 4.12
N LEU A 23 -1.02 5.49 5.20
CA LEU A 23 0.26 6.17 5.41
C LEU A 23 1.00 5.48 6.54
N SER A 24 2.18 4.93 6.24
CA SER A 24 2.96 4.16 7.20
C SER A 24 4.44 4.50 7.11
N GLY A 25 5.16 4.32 8.21
CA GLY A 25 6.59 4.55 8.25
C GLY A 25 7.21 4.12 9.57
N PHE A 26 8.53 3.96 9.54
CA PHE A 26 9.37 3.61 10.67
C PHE A 26 10.39 4.72 10.87
N ASN A 27 10.33 5.34 12.03
CA ASN A 27 11.32 6.32 12.45
C ASN A 27 12.44 5.61 13.22
N LYS A 28 13.66 5.68 12.71
CA LYS A 28 14.82 4.96 13.22
C LYS A 28 15.68 5.90 14.05
N LYS A 29 16.13 5.42 15.21
CA LYS A 29 16.89 6.22 16.18
C LYS A 29 18.40 5.99 16.13
N GLU A 30 18.84 4.97 15.40
CA GLU A 30 20.26 4.64 15.24
C GLU A 30 20.92 5.65 14.30
N ASN A 31 22.11 6.14 14.66
CA ASN A 31 22.80 7.13 13.85
C ASN A 31 23.24 6.54 12.51
N GLY A 32 22.89 7.23 11.41
CA GLY A 32 23.19 6.78 10.05
C GLY A 32 22.17 5.81 9.47
N PHE A 33 21.06 5.53 10.16
CA PHE A 33 19.95 4.76 9.60
C PHE A 33 18.87 5.69 9.04
N ASP A 34 18.38 5.39 7.84
CA ASP A 34 17.36 6.20 7.19
C ASP A 34 15.94 5.67 7.45
N ASP A 35 15.04 6.58 7.81
CA ASP A 35 13.62 6.30 8.01
C ASP A 35 12.98 5.65 6.79
N SER A 36 12.12 4.66 7.03
CA SER A 36 11.35 3.98 5.98
C SER A 36 9.92 4.51 5.93
N GLN A 37 9.37 4.63 4.73
CA GLN A 37 7.99 5.07 4.53
C GLN A 37 7.29 4.24 3.44
N ARG A 38 6.01 3.98 3.63
CA ARG A 38 5.13 3.38 2.62
C ARG A 38 3.76 4.02 2.69
N ASN A 39 3.35 4.58 1.55
CA ASN A 39 2.07 5.22 1.35
C ASN A 39 1.32 4.47 0.24
N ILE A 40 0.07 4.11 0.50
CA ILE A 40 -0.79 3.38 -0.43
C ILE A 40 -1.99 4.25 -0.70
N VAL A 41 -2.30 4.46 -1.97
CA VAL A 41 -3.59 4.98 -2.43
C VAL A 41 -4.24 3.88 -3.24
N GLY A 42 -5.37 3.37 -2.77
CA GLY A 42 -5.98 2.17 -3.32
C GLY A 42 -7.50 2.28 -3.48
N VAL A 43 -8.02 1.36 -4.30
CA VAL A 43 -9.45 1.11 -4.43
C VAL A 43 -9.67 -0.39 -4.38
N ALA A 44 -10.55 -0.84 -3.49
CA ALA A 44 -11.08 -2.20 -3.50
C ALA A 44 -12.42 -2.21 -4.25
N TRP A 45 -12.56 -3.18 -5.15
CA TRP A 45 -13.73 -3.42 -5.97
C TRP A 45 -14.30 -4.77 -5.58
N ASP A 46 -15.41 -4.79 -4.85
CA ASP A 46 -16.00 -6.03 -4.33
C ASP A 46 -17.30 -6.33 -5.08
N TYR A 47 -17.35 -7.46 -5.77
CA TYR A 47 -18.52 -7.93 -6.48
C TYR A 47 -18.77 -9.41 -6.21
N LYS A 48 -19.80 -9.70 -5.40
CA LYS A 48 -20.18 -11.04 -4.96
C LYS A 48 -18.98 -11.74 -4.27
N ASN A 49 -18.39 -12.70 -4.97
CA ASN A 49 -17.31 -13.56 -4.49
C ASN A 49 -15.93 -13.13 -5.01
N ILE A 50 -15.87 -11.99 -5.72
CA ILE A 50 -14.65 -11.47 -6.34
C ILE A 50 -14.32 -10.13 -5.70
N SER A 51 -13.06 -9.97 -5.29
CA SER A 51 -12.49 -8.69 -4.88
C SER A 51 -11.28 -8.37 -5.76
N LEU A 52 -11.24 -7.16 -6.31
CA LEU A 52 -10.06 -6.63 -7.00
C LEU A 52 -9.51 -5.47 -6.17
N TYR A 53 -8.22 -5.48 -5.89
CA TYR A 53 -7.52 -4.36 -5.28
C TYR A 53 -6.63 -3.72 -6.34
N THR A 54 -6.80 -2.41 -6.52
CA THR A 54 -5.96 -1.59 -7.39
C THR A 54 -5.24 -0.56 -6.54
N GLU A 55 -3.93 -0.69 -6.41
CA GLU A 55 -3.13 0.07 -5.44
C GLU A 55 -1.94 0.76 -6.11
N TYR A 56 -1.81 2.05 -5.85
CA TYR A 56 -0.61 2.81 -6.13
C TYR A 56 0.21 2.97 -4.85
N VAL A 57 1.34 2.28 -4.79
CA VAL A 57 2.25 2.27 -3.64
C VAL A 57 3.42 3.19 -3.91
N MET A 58 3.68 4.11 -3.00
CA MET A 58 4.84 4.99 -2.99
C MET A 58 5.62 4.73 -1.71
N SER A 59 6.91 4.43 -1.84
CA SER A 59 7.72 4.05 -0.69
C SER A 59 9.14 4.63 -0.75
N LYS A 60 9.75 4.73 0.42
CA LYS A 60 11.15 5.09 0.62
C LYS A 60 11.78 4.05 1.54
N ASN A 61 12.97 3.56 1.20
CA ASN A 61 13.70 2.56 1.98
C ASN A 61 12.83 1.31 2.26
N ASP A 62 12.25 0.74 1.21
CA ASP A 62 11.28 -0.35 1.27
C ASP A 62 11.75 -1.60 0.50
N PRO A 63 11.94 -2.74 1.16
CA PRO A 63 12.53 -3.93 0.54
C PRO A 63 11.63 -4.58 -0.52
N PHE A 64 10.33 -4.29 -0.54
CA PHE A 64 9.39 -4.86 -1.51
C PHE A 64 9.08 -3.91 -2.67
N VAL A 65 9.52 -2.65 -2.57
CA VAL A 65 9.24 -1.62 -3.58
C VAL A 65 10.55 -0.87 -3.85
N GLY A 66 11.35 -1.43 -4.76
CA GLY A 66 12.59 -0.85 -5.28
C GLY A 66 13.80 -0.86 -4.34
N GLY A 67 13.66 -1.32 -3.10
CA GLY A 67 14.76 -1.49 -2.16
C GLY A 67 15.47 -2.85 -2.23
N ASN A 68 16.43 -3.06 -1.32
CA ASN A 68 17.20 -4.27 -1.11
C ASN A 68 16.95 -4.86 0.30
N GLY A 69 17.64 -5.95 0.65
CA GLY A 69 17.46 -6.65 1.93
C GLY A 69 17.75 -5.80 3.18
N SER A 70 18.49 -4.71 3.06
CA SER A 70 18.83 -3.80 4.17
C SER A 70 17.89 -2.60 4.27
N SER A 71 17.06 -2.33 3.26
CA SER A 71 16.24 -1.12 3.16
C SER A 71 15.36 -0.86 4.37
N LEU A 72 14.67 -1.90 4.87
CA LEU A 72 13.80 -1.75 6.03
C LEU A 72 14.58 -1.50 7.32
N ALA A 73 15.76 -2.10 7.47
CA ALA A 73 16.56 -2.03 8.70
C ALA A 73 17.44 -0.78 8.74
N ALA A 74 18.37 -0.64 7.80
CA ALA A 74 19.33 0.47 7.77
C ALA A 74 18.88 1.63 6.87
N GLY A 75 18.05 1.36 5.87
CA GLY A 75 17.85 2.30 4.76
C GLY A 75 18.62 1.86 3.52
N ASP A 76 18.36 2.49 2.37
CA ASP A 76 19.05 2.22 1.11
C ASP A 76 19.60 3.49 0.44
N ASP A 77 19.19 3.80 -0.79
CA ASP A 77 19.59 5.00 -1.50
C ASP A 77 18.65 6.19 -1.22
N GLY A 78 17.65 5.99 -0.36
CA GLY A 78 16.71 7.02 0.06
C GLY A 78 15.82 7.51 -1.08
N LYS A 79 15.77 6.82 -2.21
CA LYS A 79 14.90 7.21 -3.32
C LYS A 79 13.46 6.82 -3.03
N TRP A 80 12.56 7.58 -3.63
CA TRP A 80 11.14 7.23 -3.68
C TRP A 80 10.90 6.27 -4.84
N ASN A 81 10.44 5.07 -4.50
CA ASN A 81 10.04 4.04 -5.43
C ASN A 81 8.52 3.96 -5.53
N LYS A 82 8.04 3.50 -6.68
CA LYS A 82 6.62 3.45 -7.04
C LYS A 82 6.28 2.08 -7.58
N LEU A 83 5.17 1.50 -7.12
CA LEU A 83 4.64 0.22 -7.59
C LEU A 83 3.14 0.35 -7.83
N LEU A 84 2.67 -0.14 -8.98
CA LEU A 84 1.26 -0.40 -9.21
C LEU A 84 0.99 -1.87 -8.86
N ASN A 85 0.22 -2.10 -7.79
CA ASN A 85 -0.16 -3.43 -7.35
C ASN A 85 -1.62 -3.72 -7.77
N LEU A 86 -1.83 -4.89 -8.37
CA LEU A 86 -3.12 -5.39 -8.80
C LEU A 86 -3.31 -6.78 -8.20
N MET A 87 -4.34 -6.94 -7.36
CA MET A 87 -4.59 -8.21 -6.68
C MET A 87 -6.05 -8.62 -6.87
N LEU A 88 -6.26 -9.76 -7.53
CA LEU A 88 -7.57 -10.37 -7.71
C LEU A 88 -7.73 -11.52 -6.73
N ILE A 89 -8.80 -11.49 -5.94
CA ILE A 89 -9.16 -12.50 -4.95
C ILE A 89 -10.52 -13.08 -5.34
N TYR A 90 -10.63 -14.40 -5.30
CA TYR A 90 -11.88 -15.13 -5.42
C TYR A 90 -12.12 -15.95 -4.16
N SER A 91 -13.31 -15.82 -3.56
CA SER A 91 -13.71 -16.53 -2.34
C SER A 91 -14.84 -17.51 -2.64
N PHE A 92 -14.68 -18.78 -2.23
CA PHE A 92 -15.64 -19.86 -2.43
C PHE A 92 -16.62 -20.01 -1.26
#